data_AF-A0A7U8K5K1-F1
#
_entry.id   AF-A0A7U8K5K1-F1
#
_cell.length_a   1.000
_cell.length_b   1.000
_cell.length_c   1.000
_cell.angle_alpha   90.00
_cell.angle_beta   90.00
_cell.angle_gamma   90.00
#
_symmetry.space_group_name_H-M   'P 1'
#
loop_
_entity.id
_entity.type
_entity.pdbx_description
1 polymer ?
#
loop_
_entity_poly.entity_id
_entity_poly.type
_entity_poly.pdbx_seq_one_letter_code
_entity_poly.pdbx_strand_id
1 'polypeptide(L)'
;MKTVSQTMAAPGFKQLIKALMEIEIAPTLPKLEGFDLSSYQAALIHRFENHALHHLTSQIAMDGSQKLPQRLLNTIQERLDGGGSIDRLALGVAAWMRYVTGKDEAGTPIDVRDPLSGQLLDQTQGKFAPDEIMDALLSFRQIFTARLAANELFREKLRLALGSLYAVGSAETVRRYAEIAM
;
A
#
# COMPACT_ATOMS: atom_id res chain seq x y z
N MET A 1 14.49 -2.39 1.63
CA MET A 1 14.77 -3.55 0.74
C MET A 1 14.82 -3.04 -0.70
N LYS A 2 15.74 -3.56 -1.54
CA LYS A 2 16.01 -2.97 -2.88
C LYS A 2 15.29 -3.67 -4.02
N THR A 3 15.10 -4.99 -3.96
CA THR A 3 14.42 -5.77 -5.01
C THR A 3 13.15 -6.44 -4.51
N VAL A 4 12.24 -6.76 -5.43
CA VAL A 4 11.01 -7.51 -5.11
C VAL A 4 11.33 -8.86 -4.46
N SER A 5 12.29 -9.61 -4.98
CA SER A 5 12.69 -10.91 -4.43
C SER A 5 13.24 -10.82 -3.01
N GLN A 6 14.01 -9.77 -2.69
CA GLN A 6 14.43 -9.48 -1.31
C GLN A 6 13.24 -9.19 -0.41
N THR A 7 12.26 -8.42 -0.92
CA THR A 7 11.01 -8.15 -0.19
C THR A 7 10.23 -9.43 0.08
N MET A 8 10.08 -10.32 -0.90
CA MET A 8 9.36 -11.59 -0.73
C MET A 8 10.06 -12.56 0.24
N ALA A 9 11.39 -12.48 0.35
CA ALA A 9 12.17 -13.27 1.32
C ALA A 9 12.12 -12.69 2.74
N ALA A 10 11.73 -11.44 2.93
CA ALA A 10 11.65 -10.81 4.24
C ALA A 10 10.46 -11.35 5.06
N PRO A 11 10.60 -11.47 6.40
CA PRO A 11 9.52 -11.98 7.25
C PRO A 11 8.20 -11.23 7.06
N GLY A 12 7.10 -11.98 6.97
CA GLY A 12 5.73 -11.43 6.87
C GLY A 12 5.29 -11.00 5.47
N PHE A 13 6.19 -10.51 4.59
CA PHE A 13 5.78 -9.94 3.29
C PHE A 13 5.03 -10.92 2.39
N LYS A 14 5.55 -12.14 2.22
CA LYS A 14 4.85 -13.15 1.43
C LYS A 14 3.45 -13.47 1.98
N GLN A 15 3.34 -13.63 3.29
CA GLN A 15 2.06 -13.93 3.95
C GLN A 15 1.08 -12.75 3.80
N LEU A 16 1.57 -11.51 3.97
CA LEU A 16 0.79 -10.29 3.74
C LEU A 16 0.24 -10.24 2.31
N ILE A 17 1.08 -10.47 1.30
CA ILE A 17 0.67 -10.40 -0.12
C ILE A 17 -0.32 -11.51 -0.47
N LYS A 18 -0.11 -12.74 0.04
CA LYS A 18 -1.09 -13.83 -0.12
C LYS A 18 -2.44 -13.46 0.47
N ALA A 19 -2.46 -13.04 1.74
CA ALA A 19 -3.69 -12.66 2.43
C ALA A 19 -4.38 -11.46 1.77
N LEU A 20 -3.61 -10.46 1.31
CA LEU A 20 -4.14 -9.34 0.51
C LEU A 20 -4.86 -9.84 -0.75
N MET A 21 -4.22 -10.73 -1.52
CA MET A 21 -4.80 -11.27 -2.75
C MET A 21 -6.05 -12.11 -2.47
N GLU A 22 -6.01 -12.97 -1.46
CA GLU A 22 -7.07 -13.94 -1.14
C GLU A 22 -8.28 -13.28 -0.46
N ILE A 23 -8.07 -12.39 0.52
CA ILE A 23 -9.12 -11.89 1.41
C ILE A 23 -9.71 -10.56 0.93
N GLU A 24 -8.86 -9.68 0.36
CA GLU A 24 -9.25 -8.30 0.06
C GLU A 24 -9.40 -8.05 -1.43
N ILE A 25 -8.56 -8.66 -2.28
CA ILE A 25 -8.63 -8.46 -3.74
C ILE A 25 -9.60 -9.45 -4.40
N ALA A 26 -9.44 -10.76 -4.17
CA ALA A 26 -10.22 -11.78 -4.88
C ALA A 26 -11.75 -11.58 -4.81
N PRO A 27 -12.36 -11.18 -3.68
CA PRO A 27 -13.80 -10.95 -3.62
C PRO A 27 -14.32 -9.78 -4.46
N THR A 28 -13.44 -8.89 -4.92
CA THR A 28 -13.78 -7.74 -5.80
C THR A 28 -13.64 -8.08 -7.28
N LEU A 29 -13.13 -9.27 -7.61
CA LEU A 29 -13.00 -9.68 -8.99
C LEU A 29 -14.33 -10.26 -9.48
N PRO A 30 -14.72 -9.97 -10.74
CA PRO A 30 -15.85 -10.65 -11.34
C PRO A 30 -15.56 -12.16 -11.41
N LYS A 31 -16.62 -12.98 -11.44
CA LYS A 31 -16.46 -14.41 -11.74
C LYS A 31 -15.87 -14.55 -13.15
N LEU A 32 -14.70 -15.18 -13.23
CA LEU A 32 -14.01 -15.47 -14.46
C LEU A 32 -14.19 -16.96 -14.79
N GLU A 33 -15.17 -17.28 -15.65
CA GLU A 33 -15.44 -18.67 -16.04
C GLU A 33 -14.19 -19.32 -16.65
N GLY A 34 -13.86 -20.52 -16.17
CA GLY A 34 -12.68 -21.28 -16.61
C GLY A 34 -11.33 -20.75 -16.12
N PHE A 35 -11.29 -19.70 -15.28
CA PHE A 35 -10.05 -19.15 -14.74
C PHE A 35 -9.80 -19.62 -13.31
N ASP A 36 -8.67 -20.31 -13.10
CA ASP A 36 -8.22 -20.70 -11.76
C ASP A 36 -7.47 -19.54 -11.09
N LEU A 37 -8.22 -18.73 -10.35
CA LEU A 37 -7.69 -17.58 -9.62
C LEU A 37 -6.63 -17.98 -8.57
N SER A 38 -6.84 -19.10 -7.88
CA SER A 38 -5.93 -19.59 -6.83
C SER A 38 -4.59 -19.99 -7.43
N SER A 39 -4.61 -20.71 -8.56
CA SER A 39 -3.39 -21.06 -9.31
C SER A 39 -2.67 -19.80 -9.83
N TYR A 40 -3.42 -18.81 -10.32
CA TYR A 40 -2.84 -17.55 -10.77
C TYR A 40 -2.17 -16.76 -9.63
N GLN A 41 -2.81 -16.69 -8.45
CA GLN A 41 -2.22 -16.06 -7.26
C GLN A 41 -0.93 -16.76 -6.83
N ALA A 42 -0.91 -18.10 -6.83
CA ALA A 42 0.30 -18.87 -6.52
C ALA A 42 1.43 -18.60 -7.54
N ALA A 43 1.09 -18.51 -8.84
CA ALA A 43 2.04 -18.18 -9.89
C ALA A 43 2.61 -16.75 -9.75
N LEU A 44 1.81 -15.77 -9.30
CA LEU A 44 2.29 -14.43 -9.00
C LEU A 44 3.32 -14.42 -7.86
N ILE A 45 3.05 -15.13 -6.76
CA ILE A 45 4.00 -15.27 -5.65
C ILE A 45 5.32 -15.85 -6.16
N HIS A 46 5.25 -16.95 -6.92
CA HIS A 46 6.44 -17.59 -7.47
C HIS A 46 7.25 -16.64 -8.37
N ARG A 47 6.59 -15.83 -9.20
CA ARG A 47 7.26 -14.82 -10.05
C ARG A 47 7.91 -13.71 -9.23
N PHE A 48 7.31 -13.28 -8.13
CA PHE A 48 7.89 -12.26 -7.26
C PHE A 48 9.09 -12.78 -6.45
N GLU A 49 9.14 -14.08 -6.16
CA GLU A 49 10.29 -14.74 -5.52
C GLU A 49 11.48 -14.95 -6.47
N ASN A 50 11.34 -14.69 -7.78
CA ASN A 50 12.40 -14.93 -8.76
C ASN A 50 13.61 -13.99 -8.53
N HIS A 51 14.70 -14.55 -7.97
CA HIS A 51 15.94 -13.83 -7.69
C HIS A 51 16.75 -13.43 -8.93
N ALA A 52 16.55 -14.11 -10.07
CA ALA A 52 17.25 -13.78 -11.31
C ALA A 52 16.78 -12.45 -11.90
N LEU A 53 15.58 -12.00 -11.53
CA LEU A 53 15.06 -10.70 -11.90
C LEU A 53 15.41 -9.67 -10.83
N HIS A 54 16.32 -8.76 -11.15
CA HIS A 54 16.69 -7.62 -10.29
C HIS A 54 15.65 -6.49 -10.35
N HIS A 55 14.37 -6.83 -10.20
CA HIS A 55 13.28 -5.85 -10.28
C HIS A 55 13.30 -4.94 -9.05
N LEU A 56 13.62 -3.66 -9.26
CA LEU A 56 13.80 -2.71 -8.16
C LEU A 56 12.46 -2.25 -7.59
N THR A 57 12.35 -2.21 -6.26
CA THR A 57 11.16 -1.68 -5.58
C THR A 57 10.96 -0.20 -5.89
N SER A 58 12.06 0.56 -6.06
CA SER A 58 12.01 1.97 -6.45
C SER A 58 11.41 2.19 -7.83
N GLN A 59 11.65 1.29 -8.80
CA GLN A 59 11.03 1.35 -10.14
C GLN A 59 9.53 1.12 -10.08
N ILE A 60 9.08 0.21 -9.22
CA ILE A 60 7.66 -0.08 -9.03
C ILE A 60 6.95 1.11 -8.38
N ALA A 61 7.62 1.75 -7.40
CA ALA A 61 7.12 2.89 -6.64
C ALA A 61 6.98 4.19 -7.45
N MET A 62 7.66 4.31 -8.60
CA MET A 62 7.53 5.49 -9.48
C MET A 62 6.07 5.72 -9.88
N ASP A 63 5.68 6.96 -10.13
CA ASP A 63 4.33 7.35 -10.58
C ASP A 63 3.21 6.78 -9.67
N GLY A 64 3.47 6.72 -8.37
CA GLY A 64 2.55 6.20 -7.37
C GLY A 64 1.19 6.88 -7.41
N SER A 65 1.15 8.22 -7.54
CA SER A 65 -0.09 9.01 -7.65
C SER A 65 -0.97 8.58 -8.81
N GLN A 66 -0.35 8.12 -9.91
CA GLN A 66 -1.05 7.65 -11.11
C GLN A 66 -1.48 6.20 -11.02
N LYS A 67 -0.90 5.41 -10.11
CA LYS A 67 -1.13 3.97 -9.94
C LYS A 67 -2.10 3.66 -8.81
N LEU A 68 -2.10 4.48 -7.77
CA LEU A 68 -2.85 4.24 -6.53
C LEU A 68 -4.37 4.12 -6.77
N PRO A 69 -5.01 4.99 -7.57
CA PRO A 69 -6.46 4.93 -7.79
C PRO A 69 -6.93 3.56 -8.29
N GLN A 70 -6.33 3.08 -9.37
CA GLN A 70 -6.72 1.84 -10.05
C GLN A 70 -6.14 0.56 -9.41
N ARG A 71 -5.04 0.65 -8.66
CA ARG A 71 -4.43 -0.53 -8.03
C ARG A 71 -4.94 -0.80 -6.62
N LEU A 72 -5.35 0.23 -5.88
CA LEU A 72 -5.74 0.10 -4.48
C LEU A 72 -7.06 0.80 -4.17
N LEU A 73 -7.25 2.08 -4.54
CA LEU A 73 -8.40 2.86 -4.05
C LEU A 73 -9.73 2.35 -4.59
N ASN A 74 -9.80 1.92 -5.84
CA ASN A 74 -11.02 1.34 -6.40
C ASN A 74 -11.43 0.07 -5.65
N THR A 75 -10.48 -0.82 -5.39
CA THR A 75 -10.71 -2.04 -4.59
C THR A 75 -11.11 -1.70 -3.15
N ILE A 76 -10.45 -0.74 -2.51
CA ILE A 76 -10.82 -0.26 -1.17
C ILE A 76 -12.26 0.24 -1.17
N GLN A 77 -12.65 1.03 -2.18
CA GLN A 77 -13.98 1.59 -2.27
C GLN A 77 -15.04 0.49 -2.41
N GLU A 78 -14.80 -0.49 -3.26
CA GLU A 78 -15.70 -1.64 -3.45
C GLU A 78 -15.83 -2.48 -2.16
N ARG A 79 -14.71 -2.71 -1.47
CA ARG A 79 -14.69 -3.40 -0.19
C ARG A 79 -15.48 -2.65 0.88
N LEU A 80 -15.31 -1.34 0.99
CA LEU A 80 -16.08 -0.51 1.91
C LEU A 80 -17.57 -0.55 1.60
N ASP A 81 -17.95 -0.45 0.32
CA ASP A 81 -19.35 -0.51 -0.11
C ASP A 81 -19.98 -1.89 0.17
N GLY A 82 -19.16 -2.96 0.19
CA GLY A 82 -19.55 -4.33 0.57
C GLY A 82 -19.34 -4.70 2.04
N GLY A 83 -18.89 -3.78 2.91
CA GLY A 83 -18.63 -4.05 4.33
C GLY A 83 -17.45 -5.01 4.60
N GLY A 84 -16.54 -5.19 3.65
CA GLY A 84 -15.37 -6.04 3.78
C GLY A 84 -14.16 -5.34 4.44
N SER A 85 -13.22 -6.14 4.96
CA SER A 85 -11.94 -5.61 5.46
C SER A 85 -11.12 -4.96 4.33
N ILE A 86 -10.40 -3.91 4.71
CA ILE A 86 -9.44 -3.17 3.88
C ILE A 86 -8.10 -2.99 4.61
N ASP A 87 -7.81 -3.80 5.63
CA ASP A 87 -6.66 -3.58 6.51
C ASP A 87 -5.33 -3.59 5.74
N ARG A 88 -5.13 -4.57 4.85
CA ARG A 88 -3.88 -4.73 4.09
C ARG A 88 -3.81 -3.75 2.91
N LEU A 89 -4.93 -3.47 2.27
CA LEU A 89 -5.05 -2.42 1.26
C LEU A 89 -4.71 -1.04 1.86
N ALA A 90 -5.26 -0.71 3.03
CA ALA A 90 -4.98 0.54 3.73
C ALA A 90 -3.50 0.65 4.14
N LEU A 91 -2.86 -0.46 4.55
CA LEU A 91 -1.41 -0.48 4.77
C LEU A 91 -0.64 -0.11 3.50
N GLY A 92 -1.04 -0.61 2.33
CA GLY A 92 -0.44 -0.23 1.05
C GLY A 92 -0.51 1.27 0.77
N VAL A 93 -1.66 1.88 1.06
CA VAL A 93 -1.86 3.34 0.93
C VAL A 93 -1.03 4.12 1.97
N ALA A 94 -1.02 3.68 3.22
CA ALA A 94 -0.22 4.30 4.29
C ALA A 94 1.29 4.22 3.99
N ALA A 95 1.76 3.10 3.43
CA ALA A 95 3.15 2.96 3.01
C ALA A 95 3.51 3.94 1.89
N TRP A 96 2.61 4.18 0.93
CA TRP A 96 2.78 5.23 -0.07
C TRP A 96 2.79 6.63 0.59
N MET A 97 1.87 6.91 1.52
CA MET A 97 1.81 8.19 2.23
C MET A 97 3.12 8.50 2.94
N ARG A 98 3.70 7.51 3.62
CA ARG A 98 5.03 7.65 4.24
C ARG A 98 6.11 7.87 3.18
N TYR A 99 6.12 7.08 2.11
CA TYR A 99 7.15 7.14 1.07
C TYR A 99 7.22 8.53 0.40
N VAL A 100 6.08 9.16 0.12
CA VAL A 100 6.03 10.46 -0.57
C VAL A 100 6.47 11.64 0.31
N THR A 101 6.70 11.43 1.60
CA THR A 101 7.37 12.42 2.47
C THR A 101 8.86 12.58 2.16
N GLY A 102 9.42 11.72 1.30
CA GLY A 102 10.78 11.88 0.78
C GLY A 102 11.88 11.48 1.76
N LYS A 103 11.57 10.74 2.82
CA LYS A 103 12.56 10.22 3.78
C LYS A 103 12.30 8.76 4.13
N ASP A 104 13.36 7.98 4.20
CA ASP A 104 13.29 6.61 4.68
C ASP A 104 13.27 6.51 6.21
N GLU A 105 13.28 5.30 6.74
CA GLU A 105 13.21 5.04 8.19
C GLU A 105 14.47 5.51 8.94
N ALA A 106 15.60 5.67 8.26
CA ALA A 106 16.84 6.22 8.80
C ALA A 106 16.92 7.74 8.62
N GLY A 107 15.90 8.38 8.06
CA GLY A 107 15.89 9.80 7.73
C GLY A 107 16.69 10.15 6.47
N THR A 108 17.15 9.16 5.71
CA THR A 108 17.87 9.36 4.44
C THR A 108 16.88 9.87 3.39
N PRO A 109 17.25 10.87 2.58
CA PRO A 109 16.40 11.35 1.50
C PRO A 109 16.04 10.24 0.50
N ILE A 110 14.77 10.22 0.09
CA ILE A 110 14.25 9.40 -0.99
C ILE A 110 13.97 10.32 -2.19
N ASP A 111 14.51 9.95 -3.36
CA ASP A 111 14.14 10.52 -4.64
C ASP A 111 12.74 10.01 -5.05
N VAL A 112 11.69 10.76 -4.69
CA VAL A 112 10.29 10.43 -5.01
C VAL A 112 10.03 10.79 -6.47
N ARG A 113 10.05 9.78 -7.33
CA ARG A 113 9.78 9.93 -8.77
C ARG A 113 8.30 9.78 -9.06
N ASP A 114 7.61 10.92 -9.09
CA ASP A 114 6.17 11.00 -9.31
C ASP A 114 5.84 12.31 -10.02
N PRO A 115 4.86 12.37 -10.95
CA PRO A 115 4.46 13.62 -11.59
C PRO A 115 3.97 14.69 -10.59
N LEU A 116 3.47 14.27 -9.43
CA LEU A 116 3.00 15.15 -8.36
C LEU A 116 4.01 15.29 -7.21
N SER A 117 5.25 14.78 -7.35
CA SER A 117 6.21 14.72 -6.24
C SER A 117 6.45 16.06 -5.57
N GLY A 118 6.61 17.14 -6.34
CA GLY A 118 6.77 18.50 -5.81
C GLY A 118 5.58 18.92 -4.94
N GLN A 119 4.36 18.76 -5.44
CA GLN A 119 3.14 19.12 -4.70
C GLN A 119 2.98 18.27 -3.43
N LEU A 120 3.27 16.96 -3.52
CA LEU A 120 3.19 16.03 -2.38
C LEU A 120 4.21 16.39 -1.29
N LEU A 121 5.44 16.72 -1.68
CA LEU A 121 6.49 17.15 -0.75
C LEU A 121 6.13 18.49 -0.11
N ASP A 122 5.73 19.50 -0.88
CA ASP A 122 5.33 20.81 -0.36
C ASP A 122 4.17 20.68 0.63
N GLN A 123 3.17 19.85 0.30
CA GLN A 123 2.00 19.64 1.14
C GLN A 123 2.31 18.85 2.42
N THR A 124 3.39 18.06 2.46
CA THR A 124 3.81 17.30 3.65
C THR A 124 4.98 17.93 4.40
N GLN A 125 5.61 18.97 3.84
CA GLN A 125 6.73 19.66 4.45
C GLN A 125 6.34 20.23 5.83
N GLY A 126 7.23 20.04 6.80
CA GLY A 126 7.04 20.50 8.18
C GLY A 126 5.98 19.76 8.99
N LYS A 127 5.36 18.71 8.42
CA LYS A 127 4.42 17.83 9.14
C LYS A 127 5.19 16.63 9.68
N PHE A 128 4.93 16.30 10.94
CA PHE A 128 5.66 15.24 11.63
C PHE A 128 4.71 14.20 12.24
N ALA A 129 3.48 14.60 12.56
CA ALA A 129 2.49 13.68 13.06
C ALA A 129 1.88 12.86 11.91
N PRO A 130 1.66 11.54 12.09
CA PRO A 130 0.98 10.70 11.10
C PRO A 130 -0.36 11.27 10.64
N ASP A 131 -1.17 11.82 11.56
CA ASP A 131 -2.48 12.39 11.25
C ASP A 131 -2.37 13.63 10.34
N GLU A 132 -1.41 14.52 10.59
CA GLU A 132 -1.18 15.71 9.76
C GLU A 132 -0.80 15.33 8.32
N ILE A 133 0.08 14.32 8.17
CA ILE A 133 0.52 13.81 6.88
C ILE A 133 -0.64 13.14 6.14
N MET A 134 -1.43 12.33 6.84
CA MET A 134 -2.62 11.69 6.29
C MET A 134 -3.62 12.73 5.79
N ASP A 135 -3.97 13.72 6.61
CA ASP A 135 -4.94 14.77 6.24
C ASP A 135 -4.45 15.61 5.06
N ALA A 136 -3.17 15.97 5.07
CA ALA A 136 -2.52 16.67 3.98
C ALA A 136 -2.65 15.90 2.65
N LEU A 137 -2.39 14.60 2.65
CA LEU A 137 -2.41 13.77 1.44
C LEU A 137 -3.83 13.40 0.99
N LEU A 138 -4.76 13.16 1.92
CA LEU A 138 -6.18 12.92 1.60
C LEU A 138 -6.88 14.13 0.98
N SER A 139 -6.27 15.33 1.03
CA SER A 139 -6.78 16.53 0.37
C SER A 139 -6.62 16.52 -1.16
N PHE A 140 -5.72 15.70 -1.71
CA PHE A 140 -5.44 15.65 -3.15
C PHE A 140 -6.58 15.00 -3.95
N ARG A 141 -7.47 15.82 -4.51
CA ARG A 141 -8.65 15.36 -5.29
C ARG A 141 -8.31 14.63 -6.59
N GLN A 142 -7.10 14.81 -7.11
CA GLN A 142 -6.60 14.06 -8.27
C GLN A 142 -6.33 12.59 -7.94
N ILE A 143 -6.16 12.24 -6.65
CA ILE A 143 -5.87 10.89 -6.18
C ILE A 143 -7.06 10.33 -5.39
N PHE A 144 -7.55 11.10 -4.42
CA PHE A 144 -8.61 10.67 -3.50
C PHE A 144 -9.93 11.39 -3.81
N THR A 145 -10.99 10.63 -4.08
CA THR A 145 -12.33 11.18 -4.17
C THR A 145 -12.75 11.78 -2.82
N ALA A 146 -13.59 12.81 -2.82
CA ALA A 146 -14.08 13.41 -1.58
C ALA A 146 -14.81 12.38 -0.70
N ARG A 147 -15.55 11.46 -1.31
CA ARG A 147 -16.25 10.36 -0.64
C ARG A 147 -15.28 9.45 0.12
N LEU A 148 -14.27 8.93 -0.56
CA LEU A 148 -13.30 8.02 0.06
C LEU A 148 -12.48 8.75 1.12
N ALA A 149 -12.02 9.97 0.82
CA ALA A 149 -11.26 10.78 1.75
C ALA A 149 -12.04 11.18 3.02
N ALA A 150 -13.37 11.12 3.02
CA ALA A 150 -14.21 11.39 4.19
C ALA A 150 -14.68 10.12 4.91
N ASN A 151 -14.42 8.92 4.37
CA ASN A 151 -14.87 7.67 4.97
C ASN A 151 -14.14 7.41 6.30
N GLU A 152 -14.90 7.25 7.39
CA GLU A 152 -14.35 7.11 8.75
C GLU A 152 -13.53 5.84 8.93
N LEU A 153 -14.02 4.71 8.43
CA LEU A 153 -13.32 3.43 8.52
C LEU A 153 -12.00 3.48 7.74
N PHE A 154 -12.00 4.06 6.53
CA PHE A 154 -10.77 4.23 5.75
C PHE A 154 -9.74 5.08 6.49
N ARG A 155 -10.15 6.22 7.06
CA ARG A 155 -9.29 7.09 7.87
C ARG A 155 -8.75 6.38 9.11
N GLU A 156 -9.58 5.60 9.80
CA GLU A 156 -9.17 4.81 10.95
C GLU A 156 -8.07 3.81 10.57
N LYS A 157 -8.29 3.02 9.51
CA LYS A 157 -7.31 2.04 9.05
C LYS A 157 -6.01 2.68 8.57
N LEU A 158 -6.09 3.81 7.86
CA LEU A 158 -4.91 4.59 7.47
C LEU A 158 -4.13 5.08 8.69
N ARG A 159 -4.81 5.65 9.69
CA ARG A 159 -4.17 6.13 10.92
C ARG A 159 -3.44 5.01 11.66
N LEU A 160 -4.09 3.86 11.81
CA LEU A 160 -3.48 2.69 12.46
C LEU A 160 -2.25 2.20 11.69
N ALA A 161 -2.35 2.07 10.37
CA ALA A 161 -1.24 1.62 9.53
C ALA A 161 -0.09 2.63 9.51
N LEU A 162 -0.37 3.91 9.26
CA LEU A 162 0.64 4.97 9.19
C LEU A 162 1.31 5.18 10.56
N GLY A 163 0.52 5.17 11.64
CA GLY A 163 1.04 5.21 13.00
C GLY A 163 1.97 4.03 13.31
N SER A 164 1.58 2.81 12.94
CA SER A 164 2.44 1.63 13.10
C SER A 164 3.74 1.78 12.31
N LEU A 165 3.67 2.23 11.05
CA LEU A 165 4.87 2.49 10.26
C LEU A 165 5.80 3.43 11.02
N TYR A 166 5.34 4.61 11.44
CA TYR A 166 6.20 5.57 12.14
C TYR A 166 6.74 5.06 13.48
N ALA A 167 5.95 4.27 14.21
CA ALA A 167 6.31 3.78 15.54
C ALA A 167 7.31 2.62 15.51
N VAL A 168 7.13 1.64 14.61
CA VAL A 168 7.89 0.37 14.63
C VAL A 168 8.58 0.02 13.31
N GLY A 169 8.42 0.86 12.28
CA GLY A 169 8.98 0.62 10.96
C GLY A 169 8.17 -0.36 10.11
N SER A 170 8.53 -0.45 8.84
CA SER A 170 7.83 -1.24 7.82
C SER A 170 7.94 -2.74 8.05
N ALA A 171 9.12 -3.24 8.43
CA ALA A 171 9.34 -4.67 8.63
C ALA A 171 8.43 -5.25 9.73
N GLU A 172 8.39 -4.61 10.89
CA GLU A 172 7.55 -5.05 12.01
C GLU A 172 6.06 -4.77 11.74
N THR A 173 5.71 -3.66 11.10
CA THR A 173 4.32 -3.40 10.69
C THR A 173 3.82 -4.49 9.74
N VAL A 174 4.62 -4.90 8.76
CA VAL A 174 4.24 -5.97 7.82
C VAL A 174 4.06 -7.31 8.53
N ARG A 175 4.92 -7.65 9.50
CA ARG A 175 4.72 -8.85 10.33
C ARG A 175 3.36 -8.83 11.05
N ARG A 176 3.02 -7.72 11.70
CA ARG A 176 1.73 -7.58 12.41
C ARG A 176 0.54 -7.71 11.47
N TYR A 177 0.59 -7.08 10.31
CA TYR A 177 -0.50 -7.14 9.33
C TYR A 177 -0.59 -8.50 8.62
N ALA A 178 0.50 -9.25 8.53
CA ALA A 178 0.49 -10.63 8.04
C ALA A 178 -0.21 -11.59 9.02
N GLU A 179 -0.22 -11.25 10.31
CA GLU A 179 -0.83 -12.03 11.41
C GLU A 179 -2.29 -11.64 11.69
N ILE A 180 -2.81 -10.56 11.10
CA ILE A 180 -4.25 -10.25 11.15
C ILE A 180 -5.02 -11.47 10.64
N ALA A 181 -6.03 -11.89 11.41
CA ALA A 181 -6.82 -13.08 11.12
C ALA A 181 -7.27 -13.11 9.65
N MET A 182 -7.27 -14.34 9.10
CA MET A 182 -7.82 -14.63 7.78
C MET A 182 -9.34 -14.61 7.80
#